data_AF-A0A3D3L478-F1
#
_entry.id   AF-A0A3D3L478-F1
#
_cell.length_a   1.000
_cell.length_b   1.000
_cell.length_c   1.000
_cell.angle_alpha   90.00
_cell.angle_beta   90.00
_cell.angle_gamma   90.00
#
_symmetry.space_group_name_H-M   'P 1'
#
loop_
_entity.id
_entity.type
_entity.pdbx_description
1 polymer ?
#
loop_
_entity_poly.entity_id
_entity_poly.type
_entity_poly.pdbx_seq_one_letter_code
_entity_poly.pdbx_strand_id
1 'polypeptide(L)' 'MRFLILAVVYFSLNITLYAQSFSIKGQFWASGLTGNDGPSGQSAFESSMGYIPTFSLSRDLSDFTFFDFEWAY' A
#
# COMPACT_ATOMS: atom_id res chain seq x y z
N MET A 1 -5.18 -17.05 -37.92
CA MET A 1 -3.92 -17.39 -37.19
C MET A 1 -3.25 -16.18 -36.54
N ARG A 2 -3.00 -15.06 -37.24
CA ARG A 2 -2.33 -13.86 -36.66
C ARG A 2 -3.00 -13.27 -35.41
N PHE A 3 -4.33 -13.15 -35.41
CA PHE A 3 -5.09 -12.61 -34.27
C PHE A 3 -5.13 -13.55 -33.06
N LEU A 4 -5.04 -14.86 -33.29
CA LEU A 4 -4.99 -15.87 -32.23
C LEU A 4 -3.67 -15.74 -31.44
N ILE A 5 -2.55 -15.53 -32.15
CA ILE A 5 -1.24 -15.34 -31.52
C ILE A 5 -1.25 -14.09 -30.64
N LEU A 6 -1.82 -12.98 -31.13
CA LEU A 6 -1.94 -11.74 -30.36
C LEU A 6 -2.81 -11.92 -29.11
N ALA A 7 -3.92 -12.64 -29.22
CA ALA A 7 -4.77 -12.95 -28.09
C ALA A 7 -4.04 -13.82 -27.06
N VAL A 8 -3.32 -14.86 -27.48
CA VAL A 8 -2.53 -15.73 -26.59
C VAL A 8 -1.44 -14.93 -25.88
N VAL A 9 -0.69 -14.08 -26.59
CA VAL A 9 0.33 -13.21 -25.98
C VAL A 9 -0.29 -12.27 -24.95
N TYR A 10 -1.45 -11.67 -25.26
CA TYR A 10 -2.16 -10.81 -24.33
C TYR A 10 -2.59 -11.57 -23.06
N PHE A 11 -3.21 -12.74 -23.19
CA PHE A 11 -3.62 -13.55 -22.04
C PHE A 11 -2.43 -14.02 -21.18
N SER A 12 -1.32 -14.42 -21.80
CA SER A 12 -0.11 -14.86 -21.09
C SER A 12 0.52 -13.75 -20.24
N LEU A 13 0.58 -12.51 -20.76
CA LEU A 13 1.12 -11.36 -20.02
C LEU A 13 0.26 -10.99 -18.81
N ASN A 14 -1.06 -11.10 -18.93
CA ASN A 14 -1.97 -10.80 -17.83
C ASN A 14 -1.82 -11.80 -16.67
N ILE A 15 -1.66 -13.10 -16.96
CA ILE A 15 -1.48 -14.13 -15.94
C ILE A 15 -0.25 -13.84 -15.06
N THR A 16 0.87 -13.40 -15.64
CA THR A 16 2.10 -13.12 -14.88
C THR A 16 2.00 -11.86 -14.01
N LEU A 17 1.11 -10.92 -14.35
CA LEU A 17 0.86 -9.71 -13.57
C LEU A 17 -0.13 -9.96 -12.43
N TYR A 18 -1.18 -10.75 -12.66
CA TYR A 18 -2.22 -11.03 -11.66
C TYR A 18 -1.90 -12.21 -10.73
N ALA A 19 -0.93 -13.07 -11.06
CA ALA A 19 -0.51 -14.17 -10.21
C ALA A 19 0.52 -13.78 -9.13
N GLN A 20 0.83 -12.49 -8.97
CA GLN A 20 1.79 -12.01 -7.96
C GLN A 20 1.08 -11.73 -6.63
N SER A 21 1.73 -12.07 -5.52
CA SER A 21 1.24 -11.72 -4.19
C SER A 21 1.51 -10.24 -3.93
N PHE A 22 0.57 -9.37 -4.30
CA PHE A 22 0.59 -7.96 -3.92
C PHE A 22 -0.44 -7.68 -2.83
N SER A 23 -0.14 -6.72 -1.97
CA SER A 23 -1.02 -6.29 -0.88
C SER A 23 -1.03 -4.77 -0.82
N ILE A 24 -2.24 -4.21 -0.91
CA ILE A 24 -2.48 -2.77 -0.70
C ILE A 24 -3.18 -2.66 0.65
N LYS A 25 -2.47 -2.11 1.63
CA LYS A 25 -2.96 -1.87 3.00
C LYS A 25 -2.60 -0.44 3.42
N GLY A 26 -2.85 -0.10 4.66
CA GLY A 26 -2.34 1.12 5.25
C GLY A 26 -2.73 1.25 6.71
N GLN A 27 -2.10 2.19 7.40
CA GLN A 27 -2.32 2.47 8.80
C GLN A 27 -3.04 3.80 8.98
N PHE A 28 -4.27 3.73 9.49
CA PHE A 28 -5.02 4.90 9.93
C PHE A 28 -4.70 5.23 11.39
N TRP A 29 -4.52 6.51 11.69
CA TRP A 29 -4.35 6.99 13.07
C TRP A 29 -5.15 8.28 13.30
N ALA A 30 -5.59 8.46 14.54
CA ALA A 30 -6.23 9.68 15.01
C ALA A 30 -5.78 9.94 16.45
N SER A 31 -5.54 11.21 16.79
CA SER A 31 -5.14 11.66 18.10
C SER A 31 -5.86 12.95 18.48
N GLY A 32 -6.05 13.13 19.79
CA GLY A 32 -6.55 14.37 20.37
C GLY A 32 -5.72 14.71 21.58
N LEU A 33 -5.36 15.98 21.72
CA LEU A 33 -4.65 16.55 22.86
C LEU A 33 -5.52 17.63 23.49
N THR A 34 -5.58 17.61 24.82
CA THR A 34 -6.21 18.66 25.63
C THR A 34 -5.17 19.23 26.57
N GLY A 35 -4.98 20.55 26.60
CA GLY A 35 -3.97 21.21 27.42
C GLY A 35 -4.49 22.49 28.10
N ASN A 36 -3.79 22.94 29.14
CA ASN A 36 -4.09 24.22 29.82
C ASN A 36 -2.98 25.27 29.62
N ASP A 37 -1.97 24.97 28.81
CA ASP A 37 -0.79 25.82 28.56
C ASP A 37 -0.97 26.75 27.33
N GLY A 38 -2.15 26.77 26.71
CA GLY A 38 -2.46 27.60 25.55
C GLY A 38 -2.64 29.09 25.92
N PRO A 39 -2.38 30.03 24.99
CA PRO A 39 -2.61 31.46 25.22
C PRO A 39 -4.06 31.75 25.61
N SER A 40 -4.27 32.74 26.48
CA SER A 40 -5.60 33.14 26.93
C SER A 40 -6.50 33.49 25.73
N GLY A 41 -7.64 32.81 25.61
CA GLY A 41 -8.59 33.00 24.51
C GLY A 41 -8.43 32.05 23.32
N GLN A 42 -7.48 31.11 23.34
CA GLN A 42 -7.36 30.05 22.32
C GLN A 42 -7.95 28.71 22.78
N SER A 43 -8.23 27.82 21.81
CA SER A 43 -8.69 26.45 22.09
C SER A 43 -7.59 25.66 22.80
N ALA A 44 -7.98 25.03 23.90
CA ALA A 44 -7.19 24.03 24.63
C ALA A 44 -7.17 22.65 23.96
N PHE A 45 -7.89 22.49 22.84
CA PHE A 45 -8.08 21.24 22.14
C PHE A 45 -7.37 21.25 20.78
N GLU A 46 -6.57 20.23 20.54
CA GLU A 46 -5.93 19.92 19.27
C GLU A 46 -6.31 18.51 18.84
N SER A 47 -6.65 18.33 17.57
CA SER A 47 -6.93 17.01 16.98
C SER A 47 -6.10 16.82 15.73
N SER A 48 -5.54 15.62 15.56
CA SER A 48 -4.81 15.24 14.36
C SER A 48 -5.25 13.85 13.89
N MET A 49 -5.22 13.64 12.59
CA MET A 49 -5.49 12.33 11.99
C MET A 49 -4.61 12.16 10.77
N GLY A 50 -4.30 10.92 10.45
CA GLY A 50 -3.49 10.59 9.29
C GLY A 50 -3.71 9.18 8.81
N TYR A 51 -3.17 8.93 7.62
CA TYR A 51 -3.21 7.64 6.98
C TYR A 51 -1.88 7.41 6.27
N ILE A 52 -1.26 6.26 6.52
CA ILE A 52 -0.04 5.81 5.86
C ILE A 52 -0.45 4.71 4.88
N PRO A 53 -0.65 4.99 3.59
CA PRO A 53 -0.76 3.94 2.58
C PRO A 53 0.47 3.05 2.57
N THR A 54 0.26 1.75 2.39
CA THR A 54 1.31 0.73 2.28
C THR A 54 1.03 -0.16 1.08
N PHE A 55 1.99 -0.25 0.18
CA PHE A 55 2.01 -1.19 -0.92
C PHE A 55 3.12 -2.21 -0.66
N SER A 56 2.79 -3.49 -0.68
CA SER A 56 3.77 -4.57 -0.62
C SER A 56 3.61 -5.55 -1.76
N LEU A 57 4.74 -6.10 -2.21
CA LEU A 57 4.82 -7.09 -3.27
C LEU A 57 5.83 -8.15 -2.86
N SER A 58 5.38 -9.40 -2.86
CA SER A 58 6.21 -10.54 -2.51
C SER A 58 6.12 -11.65 -3.56
N ARG A 59 7.23 -12.36 -3.74
CA ARG A 59 7.33 -13.45 -4.71
C ARG A 59 8.42 -14.44 -4.32
N ASP A 60 8.08 -15.71 -4.37
CA ASP A 60 9.07 -16.79 -4.41
C ASP A 60 9.70 -16.89 -5.81
N LEU A 61 11.03 -16.82 -5.88
CA LEU A 61 11.82 -16.96 -7.10
C LEU A 61 12.38 -18.37 -7.26
N SER A 62 12.71 -19.05 -6.15
CA SER A 62 13.14 -20.45 -6.06
C SER A 62 12.99 -20.96 -4.63
N ASP A 63 13.23 -22.26 -4.39
CA ASP A 63 13.14 -22.90 -3.06
C ASP A 63 13.93 -22.19 -1.94
N PHE A 64 14.94 -21.39 -2.30
CA PHE A 64 15.77 -20.65 -1.36
C PHE A 64 15.89 -19.15 -1.70
N THR A 65 15.06 -18.63 -2.61
CA THR A 65 15.13 -17.22 -3.02
C THR A 65 13.75 -16.60 -3.01
N PHE A 66 13.61 -15.55 -2.20
CA PHE A 66 12.39 -14.79 -2.01
C PHE A 66 12.68 -13.31 -2.29
N PHE A 67 11.78 -12.66 -3.01
CA PHE A 67 11.78 -11.22 -3.23
C PHE A 67 10.65 -10.59 -2.44
N ASP A 68 10.99 -9.58 -1.64
CA ASP A 68 10.04 -8.81 -0.86
C ASP A 68 10.30 -7.31 -1.08
N PHE A 69 9.23 -6.57 -1.32
CA PHE A 69 9.26 -5.14 -1.53
C PHE A 69 8.09 -4.50 -0.77
N GLU A 70 8.40 -3.46 0.00
CA GLU A 70 7.39 -2.66 0.69
C GLU A 70 7.67 -1.17 0.49
N TRP A 71 6.60 -0.42 0.22
CA TRP A 71 6.60 1.03 0.11
C TRP A 71 5.46 1.60 0.96
N ALA A 72 5.80 2.48 1.89
CA ALA A 72 4.86 3.30 2.65
C ALA A 72 5.22 4.79 2.52
N TYR A 73 4.21 5.67 2.49
CA TYR A 73 4.35 7.13 2.48
C TYR A 73 3.29 7.79 3.35
#